data_AF-A0A2T0WI39-F1
#
_entry.id   AF-A0A2T0WI39-F1
#
_cell.length_a   1.000
_cell.length_b   1.000
_cell.length_c   1.000
_cell.angle_alpha   90.00
_cell.angle_beta   90.00
_cell.angle_gamma   90.00
#
_symmetry.space_group_name_H-M   'P 1'
#
loop_
_entity.id
_entity.type
_entity.pdbx_description
1 polymer ?
#
loop_
_entity_poly.entity_id
_entity_poly.type
_entity_poly.pdbx_seq_one_letter_code
_entity_poly.pdbx_strand_id
1 'polypeptide(L)' 'MKPDLITQTLKTYFVEKGKTIKVIQRYLRVHYRLIMDEKVLMKRVQNL' A
#
# COMPACT_ATOMS: atom_id res chain seq x y z
N MET A 1 8.20 11.83 -12.53
CA MET A 1 7.75 10.42 -12.62
C MET A 1 6.41 10.30 -11.91
N LYS A 2 5.39 9.68 -12.51
CA LYS A 2 4.13 9.40 -11.80
C LYS A 2 4.43 8.38 -10.68
N PRO A 3 3.97 8.58 -9.44
CA PRO A 3 4.12 7.58 -8.39
C PRO A 3 3.42 6.30 -8.81
N ASP A 4 4.02 5.14 -8.55
CA ASP A 4 3.39 3.87 -8.85
C ASP A 4 2.14 3.68 -7.97
N LEU A 5 1.19 2.89 -8.47
CA LEU A 5 -0.10 2.65 -7.84
C LEU A 5 0.03 2.25 -6.35
N ILE A 6 1.02 1.43 -6.02
CA ILE A 6 1.25 0.95 -4.66
C ILE A 6 1.71 2.11 -3.77
N THR A 7 2.68 2.89 -4.24
CA THR A 7 3.17 4.10 -3.55
C THR A 7 2.04 5.10 -3.31
N GLN A 8 1.20 5.35 -4.31
CA GLN A 8 0.05 6.24 -4.15
C GLN A 8 -0.97 5.69 -3.14
N THR A 9 -1.27 4.39 -3.22
CA THR A 9 -2.17 3.71 -2.27
C THR A 9 -1.62 3.78 -0.85
N LEU A 10 -0.32 3.57 -0.65
CA LEU A 10 0.29 3.66 0.66
C LEU A 10 0.26 5.10 1.20
N LYS A 11 0.58 6.12 0.39
CA LYS A 11 0.47 7.52 0.83
C LYS A 11 -0.94 7.87 1.28
N THR A 12 -1.94 7.58 0.44
CA THR A 12 -3.34 7.92 0.75
C THR A 12 -3.90 7.13 1.93
N TYR A 13 -3.63 5.83 2.02
CA TYR A 13 -4.28 5.00 3.05
C TYR A 13 -3.44 4.81 4.30
N PHE A 14 -2.12 4.63 4.19
CA PHE A 14 -1.25 4.45 5.35
C PHE A 14 -0.93 5.80 6.00
N VAL A 15 -0.41 6.75 5.22
CA VAL A 15 0.11 8.02 5.75
C VAL A 15 -1.03 8.99 6.06
N GLU A 16 -1.87 9.31 5.08
CA GLU A 16 -2.92 10.33 5.25
C GLU A 16 -4.09 9.84 6.10
N LYS A 17 -4.49 8.56 5.95
CA LYS A 17 -5.69 8.00 6.61
C LYS A 17 -5.39 7.09 7.80
N GLY A 18 -4.11 6.86 8.14
CA GLY A 18 -3.69 6.04 9.29
C GLY A 18 -4.17 4.58 9.23
N LYS A 19 -4.41 4.02 8.04
CA LYS A 19 -4.85 2.63 7.88
C LYS A 19 -3.69 1.66 8.09
N THR A 20 -4.01 0.48 8.62
CA THR A 20 -3.03 -0.58 8.80
C THR A 20 -2.66 -1.25 7.47
N ILE A 21 -1.47 -1.85 7.41
CA ILE A 21 -0.98 -2.56 6.21
C ILE A 21 -1.94 -3.66 5.75
N LYS A 22 -2.56 -4.39 6.69
CA LYS A 22 -3.55 -5.43 6.36
C LYS A 22 -4.75 -4.89 5.57
N VAL A 23 -5.22 -3.69 5.91
CA VAL A 23 -6.31 -3.03 5.16
C VAL A 23 -5.85 -2.70 3.75
N ILE A 24 -4.64 -2.18 3.60
CA ILE A 24 -4.08 -1.80 2.30
C ILE A 24 -3.80 -3.03 1.44
N GLN A 25 -3.26 -4.10 2.03
CA GLN A 25 -3.05 -5.39 1.37
C GLN A 25 -4.37 -5.96 0.86
N ARG A 26 -5.43 -5.93 1.68
CA ARG A 26 -6.78 -6.33 1.24
C ARG A 26 -7.30 -5.44 0.11
N TYR A 27 -7.13 -4.13 0.21
CA TYR A 27 -7.55 -3.18 -0.82
C TYR A 27 -6.87 -3.47 -2.16
N LEU A 28 -5.55 -3.66 -2.15
CA LEU A 28 -4.78 -4.02 -3.34
C LEU A 28 -5.23 -5.34 -3.96
N ARG A 29 -5.52 -6.34 -3.13
CA ARG A 29 -6.05 -7.63 -3.58
C ARG A 29 -7.44 -7.53 -4.20
N VAL A 30 -8.35 -6.78 -3.57
CA VAL A 30 -9.76 -6.71 -4.00
C VAL A 30 -9.92 -5.82 -5.23
N HIS A 31 -9.31 -4.63 -5.23
CA HIS A 31 -9.53 -3.63 -6.28
C HIS A 31 -8.60 -3.81 -7.47
N TYR A 32 -7.38 -4.30 -7.25
CA TYR A 32 -6.37 -4.39 -8.30
C TYR A 32 -5.88 -5.82 -8.57
N ARG A 33 -6.43 -6.82 -7.86
CA ARG A 33 -5.98 -8.22 -7.93
C ARG A 33 -4.48 -8.38 -7.65
N LEU A 34 -3.89 -7.42 -6.92
CA LEU A 34 -2.47 -7.41 -6.56
C LEU A 34 -2.28 -8.11 -5.22
N ILE A 35 -1.64 -9.27 -5.25
CA ILE A 35 -1.25 -10.00 -4.04
C ILE A 35 0.20 -9.61 -3.71
N MET A 36 0.38 -9.00 -2.54
CA MET A 36 1.70 -8.66 -2.03
C MET A 36 1.86 -9.18 -0.61
N ASP A 37 3.09 -9.55 -0.27
CA ASP A 37 3.46 -9.86 1.11
C ASP A 37 3.43 -8.59 1.97
N GLU A 38 2.93 -8.72 3.20
CA GLU A 38 2.93 -7.69 4.22
C GLU A 38 4.34 -7.14 4.48
N LYS A 39 5.37 -8.00 4.44
CA LYS A 39 6.78 -7.56 4.59
C LYS A 39 7.24 -6.64 3.46
N VAL A 40 6.79 -6.88 2.23
CA VAL A 40 7.14 -6.06 1.07
C VAL A 40 6.45 -4.70 1.15
N LEU A 41 5.17 -4.69 1.56
CA LEU A 41 4.42 -3.45 1.82
C LEU A 41 5.07 -2.62 2.92
N MET A 42 5.49 -3.24 4.02
CA MET A 42 6.20 -2.57 5.11
C MET A 42 7.52 -1.95 4.67
N LYS A 43 8.34 -2.67 3.90
CA LYS A 43 9.57 -2.11 3.32
C LYS A 43 9.30 -0.91 2.44
N ARG A 44 8.23 -0.95 1.64
CA ARG A 44 7.84 0.19 0.81
C ARG A 44 7.44 1.38 1.65
N VAL A 45 6.69 1.18 2.73
CA VAL A 45 6.32 2.24 3.67
C VAL A 45 7.53 2.90 4.32
N GLN A 46 8.56 2.12 4.67
CA GLN A 46 9.81 2.67 5.21
C GLN A 46 10.57 3.56 4.21
N ASN A 47 10.30 3.40 2.92
CA ASN A 47 10.94 4.12 1.82
C ASN A 47 10.03 5.21 1.20
N LEU A 48 8.88 5.52 1.81
CA LEU A 48 7.95 6.58 1.37
C LEU A 48 8.35 7.97 1.83
#